data_AF-A0A147JBM0-F1
#
_entry.id   AF-A0A147JBM0-F1
#
_cell.length_a   1.000
_cell.length_b   1.000
_cell.length_c   1.000
_cell.angle_alpha   90.00
_cell.angle_beta   90.00
_cell.angle_gamma   90.00
#
_symmetry.space_group_name_H-M   'P 1'
#
loop_
_entity.id
_entity.type
_entity.pdbx_description
1 polymer ?
#
loop_
_entity_poly.entity_id
_entity_poly.type
_entity_poly.pdbx_seq_one_letter_code
_entity_poly.pdbx_strand_id
1 'polypeptide(L)'
;MRIRADEHVAPAIVQAVNDIALGEGFELTSVLDAGFRGASDVHWITAFSIDGGNAILTADTDFLKLPPQVLAVQRTGMRVIHLPSSWANAKRALQAGHLLLWWRRIETQLAEMKPRECFTMPFNVSEDAEMKRIPLDFQNMGKKAKKAERRGDKN
;
A
#
# COMPACT_ATOMS: atom_id res chain seq x y z
N MET A 1 0.92 -2.79 -15.12
CA MET A 1 0.49 -2.10 -13.89
C MET A 1 1.67 -2.02 -12.95
N ARG A 2 2.04 -0.80 -12.53
CA ARG A 2 3.18 -0.54 -11.67
C ARG A 2 2.73 -0.42 -10.21
N ILE A 3 3.32 -1.25 -9.36
CA ILE A 3 3.05 -1.36 -7.93
C ILE A 3 4.31 -0.94 -7.16
N ARG A 4 4.14 -0.16 -6.09
CA ARG A 4 5.24 0.18 -5.20
C ARG A 4 4.94 -0.20 -3.76
N ALA A 5 5.83 -0.97 -3.18
CA ALA A 5 5.79 -1.36 -1.78
C ALA A 5 6.40 -0.27 -0.91
N ASP A 6 5.78 0.01 0.25
CA ASP A 6 6.30 0.94 1.24
C ASP A 6 7.54 0.39 1.97
N GLU A 7 8.08 1.16 2.91
CA GLU A 7 9.30 0.79 3.63
C GLU A 7 9.12 -0.37 4.62
N HIS A 8 7.87 -0.71 4.95
CA HIS A 8 7.54 -1.80 5.85
C HIS A 8 7.57 -3.17 5.16
N VAL A 9 7.61 -3.19 3.82
CA VAL A 9 7.84 -4.41 3.04
C VAL A 9 9.32 -4.52 2.71
N ALA A 10 9.98 -5.53 3.29
CA ALA A 10 11.40 -5.76 3.08
C ALA A 10 11.73 -5.97 1.58
N PRO A 11 12.81 -5.36 1.05
CA PRO A 11 13.20 -5.53 -0.36
C PRO A 11 13.40 -6.98 -0.79
N ALA A 12 13.88 -7.85 0.12
CA ALA A 12 14.01 -9.27 -0.15
C ALA A 12 12.66 -9.98 -0.39
N ILE A 13 11.57 -9.49 0.22
CA ILE A 13 10.22 -10.00 -0.03
C ILE A 13 9.72 -9.51 -1.38
N VAL A 14 9.97 -8.23 -1.71
CA VAL A 14 9.67 -7.67 -3.04
C VAL A 14 10.37 -8.47 -4.13
N GLN A 15 11.66 -8.75 -3.95
CA GLN A 15 12.45 -9.56 -4.87
C GLN A 15 11.87 -10.98 -5.02
N ALA A 16 11.55 -11.65 -3.91
CA ALA A 16 10.96 -12.98 -3.96
C ALA A 16 9.64 -13.01 -4.75
N VAL A 17 8.80 -11.98 -4.60
CA VAL A 17 7.56 -11.85 -5.40
C VAL A 17 7.89 -11.67 -6.88
N ASN A 18 8.82 -10.76 -7.23
CA ASN A 18 9.25 -10.54 -8.60
C ASN A 18 9.77 -11.84 -9.27
N ASP A 19 10.53 -12.64 -8.54
CA ASP A 19 11.17 -13.84 -9.07
C ASP A 19 10.22 -15.04 -9.22
N ILE A 20 9.22 -15.16 -8.34
CA ILE A 20 8.44 -16.40 -8.19
C ILE A 20 6.99 -16.22 -8.65
N ALA A 21 6.36 -15.09 -8.31
CA ALA A 21 4.91 -14.96 -8.34
C ALA A 21 4.38 -13.86 -9.26
N LEU A 22 5.22 -12.90 -9.65
CA LEU A 22 4.82 -11.77 -10.48
C LEU A 22 4.26 -12.22 -11.84
N GLY A 23 3.15 -11.61 -12.23
CA GLY A 23 2.51 -11.81 -13.52
C GLY A 23 3.05 -10.90 -14.61
N GLU A 24 2.86 -11.36 -15.85
CA GLU A 24 3.13 -10.55 -17.01
C GLU A 24 2.32 -9.26 -16.98
N GLY A 25 2.95 -8.16 -17.39
CA GLY A 25 2.35 -6.85 -17.38
C GLY A 25 2.29 -6.19 -16.00
N PHE A 26 2.81 -6.81 -14.93
CA PHE A 26 2.99 -6.18 -13.63
C PHE A 26 4.46 -5.80 -13.38
N GLU A 27 4.67 -4.76 -12.57
CA GLU A 27 5.97 -4.34 -12.06
C GLU A 27 5.81 -4.10 -10.57
N LEU A 28 6.63 -4.73 -9.73
CA LEU A 28 6.68 -4.46 -8.29
C LEU A 28 8.05 -3.90 -7.91
N THR A 29 8.04 -2.71 -7.29
CA THR A 29 9.25 -2.03 -6.80
C THR A 29 9.13 -1.71 -5.31
N SER A 30 10.25 -1.56 -4.61
CA SER A 30 10.28 -1.00 -3.25
C SER A 30 10.53 0.51 -3.28
N VAL A 31 9.91 1.25 -2.35
CA VAL A 31 10.26 2.65 -2.08
C VAL A 31 11.72 2.83 -1.67
N LEU A 32 12.32 1.81 -1.04
CA LEU A 32 13.71 1.81 -0.61
C LEU A 32 14.68 1.75 -1.80
N ASP A 33 14.36 0.91 -2.80
CA ASP A 33 15.17 0.77 -4.02
C ASP A 33 15.02 2.00 -4.93
N ALA A 34 13.86 2.66 -4.88
CA ALA A 34 13.60 3.90 -5.59
C ALA A 34 14.26 5.15 -4.96
N GLY A 35 15.06 4.98 -3.89
CA GLY A 35 15.80 6.08 -3.27
C GLY A 35 14.98 6.98 -2.34
N PHE A 36 13.75 6.60 -2.00
CA PHE A 36 12.84 7.37 -1.15
C PHE A 36 12.90 6.97 0.33
N ARG A 37 14.04 6.40 0.78
CA ARG A 37 14.22 6.02 2.19
C ARG A 37 14.04 7.24 3.10
N GLY A 38 13.10 7.16 4.04
CA GLY A 38 12.80 8.24 4.98
C GLY A 38 12.09 9.46 4.37
N ALA A 39 11.68 9.39 3.09
CA ALA A 39 10.82 10.40 2.50
C ALA A 39 9.40 10.25 3.07
N SER A 40 8.69 11.37 3.28
CA SER A 40 7.30 11.29 3.73
C SER A 40 6.43 10.55 2.70
N ASP A 41 5.44 9.79 3.17
CA ASP A 41 4.58 9.02 2.27
C ASP A 41 3.88 9.86 1.22
N VAL A 42 3.53 11.09 1.58
CA VAL A 42 2.95 12.04 0.64
C VAL A 42 3.87 12.29 -0.55
N HIS A 43 5.17 12.43 -0.29
CA HIS A 43 6.13 12.79 -1.31
C HIS A 43 6.32 11.64 -2.31
N TRP A 44 6.60 10.42 -1.84
CA TRP A 44 6.87 9.31 -2.73
C TRP A 44 5.61 8.79 -3.43
N ILE A 45 4.43 8.78 -2.77
CA ILE A 45 3.17 8.38 -3.41
C ILE A 45 2.84 9.34 -4.56
N THR A 46 3.02 10.64 -4.34
CA THR A 46 2.76 11.64 -5.38
C THR A 46 3.77 11.52 -6.52
N ALA A 47 5.07 11.40 -6.22
CA ALA A 47 6.12 11.23 -7.23
C ALA A 47 5.90 9.96 -8.05
N PHE A 48 5.60 8.83 -7.39
CA PHE A 48 5.32 7.57 -8.06
C PHE A 48 4.08 7.67 -8.95
N SER A 49 3.02 8.34 -8.48
CA SER A 49 1.82 8.57 -9.29
C SER A 49 2.11 9.40 -10.54
N ILE A 50 2.94 10.45 -10.44
CA ILE A 50 3.32 11.29 -11.58
C ILE A 50 4.14 10.48 -12.59
N ASP A 51 5.00 9.58 -12.10
CA ASP A 51 5.78 8.64 -12.91
C ASP A 51 4.92 7.52 -13.56
N GLY A 52 3.59 7.54 -13.39
CA GLY A 52 2.70 6.54 -13.96
C GLY A 52 2.49 5.30 -13.09
N GLY A 53 2.85 5.37 -11.81
CA GLY A 53 2.48 4.41 -10.79
C GLY A 53 0.97 4.17 -10.73
N ASN A 54 0.54 2.97 -10.34
CA ASN A 54 -0.88 2.60 -10.37
C ASN A 54 -1.42 2.14 -9.01
N ALA A 55 -0.59 1.53 -8.19
CA ALA A 55 -1.00 0.97 -6.91
C ALA A 55 0.13 0.97 -5.88
N ILE A 56 -0.23 1.00 -4.61
CA ILE A 56 0.70 0.87 -3.49
C ILE A 56 0.40 -0.38 -2.69
N LEU A 57 1.46 -1.01 -2.17
CA LEU A 57 1.42 -2.11 -1.23
C LEU A 57 2.00 -1.62 0.09
N THR A 58 1.22 -1.63 1.17
CA THR A 58 1.65 -1.04 2.44
C THR A 58 1.39 -1.97 3.61
N ALA A 59 2.35 -2.07 4.52
CA ALA A 59 2.19 -2.75 5.81
C ALA A 59 2.19 -1.78 7.01
N ASP A 60 2.18 -0.46 6.75
CA ASP A 60 2.03 0.55 7.78
C ASP A 60 0.64 0.44 8.45
N THR A 61 0.63 0.08 9.73
CA THR A 61 -0.60 -0.06 10.51
C THR A 61 -1.34 1.25 10.77
N ASP A 62 -0.66 2.38 10.59
CA ASP A 62 -1.22 3.72 10.73
C ASP A 62 -1.58 4.36 9.38
N PHE A 63 -1.37 3.62 8.27
CA PHE A 63 -1.63 4.10 6.90
C PHE A 63 -2.99 4.79 6.73
N LEU A 64 -4.00 4.13 7.29
CA LEU A 64 -5.41 4.50 7.19
C LEU A 64 -5.83 5.57 8.22
N LYS A 65 -4.97 5.88 9.19
CA LYS A 65 -5.27 6.81 10.30
C LYS A 65 -4.65 8.17 10.08
N LEU A 66 -3.55 8.24 9.32
CA LEU A 66 -2.80 9.46 9.08
C LEU A 66 -3.41 10.24 7.91
N PRO A 67 -3.90 11.47 8.15
CA PRO A 67 -4.48 12.29 7.10
C PRO A 67 -3.59 12.50 5.86
N PRO A 68 -2.27 12.74 6.00
CA PRO A 68 -1.41 12.98 4.83
C PRO A 68 -1.44 11.83 3.81
N GLN A 69 -1.33 10.58 4.27
CA GLN A 69 -1.33 9.38 3.43
C GLN A 69 -2.69 9.17 2.74
N VAL A 70 -3.79 9.19 3.50
CA VAL A 70 -5.14 9.00 2.94
C VAL A 70 -5.49 10.10 1.93
N LEU A 71 -5.10 11.35 2.20
CA LEU A 71 -5.30 12.46 1.28
C LEU A 71 -4.37 12.36 0.05
N ALA A 72 -3.17 11.77 0.17
CA ALA A 72 -2.32 11.48 -0.98
C ALA A 72 -3.00 10.48 -1.93
N VAL A 73 -3.61 9.42 -1.40
CA VAL A 73 -4.42 8.48 -2.19
C VAL A 73 -5.60 9.20 -2.85
N GLN A 74 -6.29 10.10 -2.13
CA GLN A 74 -7.39 10.88 -2.69
C GLN A 74 -6.96 11.71 -3.91
N ARG A 75 -5.81 12.39 -3.80
CA ARG A 75 -5.29 13.30 -4.84
C ARG A 75 -4.75 12.55 -6.06
N THR A 76 -4.06 11.44 -5.83
CA THR A 76 -3.36 10.69 -6.88
C THR A 76 -4.23 9.64 -7.57
N GLY A 77 -5.29 9.18 -6.92
CA GLY A 77 -6.10 8.09 -7.46
C GLY A 77 -5.49 6.70 -7.28
N MET A 78 -4.37 6.58 -6.55
CA MET A 78 -3.71 5.30 -6.31
C MET A 78 -4.68 4.26 -5.75
N ARG A 79 -4.49 3.00 -6.17
CA ARG A 79 -5.09 1.82 -5.55
C ARG A 79 -4.24 1.39 -4.36
N VAL A 80 -4.85 0.89 -3.30
CA VAL A 80 -4.13 0.51 -2.08
C VAL A 80 -4.40 -0.95 -1.74
N ILE A 81 -3.33 -1.73 -1.58
CA ILE A 81 -3.36 -3.03 -0.92
C ILE A 81 -2.72 -2.84 0.45
N HIS A 82 -3.55 -2.91 1.49
CA HIS A 82 -3.13 -2.76 2.88
C HIS A 82 -2.95 -4.15 3.52
N LEU A 83 -1.71 -4.49 3.84
CA LEU A 83 -1.36 -5.74 4.48
C LEU A 83 -1.84 -5.72 5.93
N PRO A 84 -2.42 -6.83 6.43
CA PRO A 84 -2.99 -6.87 7.77
C PRO A 84 -1.91 -6.68 8.84
N SER A 85 -2.27 -6.11 9.99
CA SER A 85 -1.33 -5.89 11.09
C SER A 85 -0.67 -7.18 11.59
N SER A 86 -1.36 -8.32 11.50
CA SER A 86 -0.80 -9.64 11.80
C SER A 86 0.33 -10.03 10.84
N TRP A 87 0.27 -9.62 9.57
CA TRP A 87 1.36 -9.81 8.61
C TRP A 87 2.56 -8.94 8.98
N ALA A 88 2.34 -7.66 9.32
CA ALA A 88 3.41 -6.73 9.72
C ALA A 88 4.19 -7.24 10.94
N ASN A 89 3.51 -7.92 11.87
CA ASN A 89 4.11 -8.48 13.09
C ASN A 89 4.64 -9.92 12.92
N ALA A 90 4.46 -10.55 11.75
CA ALA A 90 4.90 -11.91 11.52
C ALA A 90 6.41 -12.00 11.24
N LYS A 91 6.98 -13.20 11.39
CA LYS A 91 8.36 -13.48 10.97
C LYS A 91 8.51 -13.32 9.45
N ARG A 92 9.65 -12.82 8.98
CA ARG A 92 9.92 -12.59 7.54
C ARG A 92 9.61 -13.75 6.62
N ALA A 93 9.88 -14.99 7.04
CA ALA A 93 9.56 -16.18 6.25
C ALA A 93 8.04 -16.34 6.03
N LEU A 94 7.23 -16.07 7.06
CA LEU A 94 5.77 -16.11 6.96
C LEU A 94 5.23 -14.93 6.15
N GLN A 95 5.84 -13.75 6.30
CA GLN A 95 5.52 -12.59 5.47
C GLN A 95 5.70 -12.88 3.98
N ALA A 96 6.86 -13.42 3.62
CA ALA A 96 7.19 -13.81 2.25
C ALA A 96 6.22 -14.89 1.73
N GLY A 97 6.06 -16.00 2.47
CA GLY A 97 5.20 -17.11 2.06
C GLY A 97 3.75 -16.70 1.88
N HIS A 98 3.21 -15.88 2.79
CA HIS A 98 1.85 -15.34 2.67
C HIS A 98 1.72 -14.45 1.43
N LEU A 99 2.66 -13.54 1.19
CA LEU A 99 2.57 -12.63 0.05
C LEU A 99 2.68 -13.38 -1.29
N LEU A 100 3.55 -14.38 -1.39
CA LEU A 100 3.68 -15.26 -2.56
C LEU A 100 2.38 -16.01 -2.86
N LEU A 101 1.73 -16.57 -1.83
CA LEU A 101 0.47 -17.29 -1.98
C LEU A 101 -0.70 -16.37 -2.41
N TRP A 102 -0.67 -15.11 -1.99
CA TRP A 102 -1.73 -14.16 -2.28
C TRP A 102 -1.50 -13.34 -3.54
N TRP A 103 -0.31 -13.37 -4.13
CA TRP A 103 0.09 -12.43 -5.16
C TRP A 103 -0.82 -12.44 -6.39
N ARG A 104 -1.18 -13.62 -6.90
CA ARG A 104 -2.11 -13.74 -8.05
C ARG A 104 -3.47 -13.12 -7.78
N ARG A 105 -3.97 -13.25 -6.55
CA ARG A 105 -5.24 -12.63 -6.12
C ARG A 105 -5.09 -11.11 -6.00
N ILE A 106 -3.93 -10.62 -5.56
CA ILE A 106 -3.62 -9.18 -5.53
C ILE A 106 -3.66 -8.61 -6.95
N GLU A 107 -3.04 -9.27 -7.92
CA GLU A 107 -3.02 -8.83 -9.32
C GLU A 107 -4.43 -8.74 -9.91
N THR A 108 -5.25 -9.79 -9.74
CA THR A 108 -6.65 -9.82 -10.17
C THR A 108 -7.44 -8.69 -9.49
N GLN A 109 -7.32 -8.57 -8.17
CA GLN A 109 -8.05 -7.54 -7.43
C GLN A 109 -7.65 -6.13 -7.90
N LEU A 110 -6.37 -5.88 -8.13
CA LEU A 110 -5.87 -4.59 -8.61
C LEU A 110 -6.38 -4.23 -10.01
N ALA A 111 -6.53 -5.22 -10.90
CA ALA A 111 -7.09 -5.02 -12.23
C ALA A 111 -8.57 -4.59 -12.17
N GLU A 112 -9.33 -5.11 -11.21
CA GLU A 112 -10.75 -4.82 -11.00
C GLU A 112 -11.02 -3.56 -10.16
N MET A 113 -10.06 -3.19 -9.31
CA MET A 113 -10.19 -2.05 -8.41
C MET A 113 -10.39 -0.72 -9.16
N LYS A 114 -11.32 0.09 -8.65
CA LYS A 114 -11.47 1.48 -9.07
C LYS A 114 -10.38 2.34 -8.41
N PRO A 115 -10.03 3.50 -9.01
CA PRO A 115 -9.13 4.46 -8.38
C PRO A 115 -9.59 4.81 -6.96
N ARG A 116 -8.63 4.99 -6.03
CA ARG A 116 -8.86 5.34 -4.61
C ARG A 116 -9.55 4.25 -3.79
N GLU A 117 -9.61 3.02 -4.28
CA GLU A 117 -10.05 1.89 -3.45
C GLU A 117 -8.89 1.32 -2.64
N CYS A 118 -9.24 0.82 -1.46
CA CYS A 118 -8.32 0.12 -0.56
C CYS A 118 -8.89 -1.27 -0.27
N PHE A 119 -8.05 -2.29 -0.38
CA PHE A 119 -8.40 -3.66 -0.02
C PHE A 119 -7.33 -4.23 0.92
N THR A 120 -7.74 -5.23 1.70
CA THR A 120 -6.86 -6.03 2.55
C THR A 120 -7.16 -7.51 2.35
N MET A 121 -6.25 -8.39 2.76
CA MET A 121 -6.50 -9.83 2.84
C MET A 121 -6.36 -10.34 4.27
N PRO A 122 -7.05 -11.44 4.61
CA PRO A 122 -6.78 -12.13 5.85
C PRO A 122 -5.35 -12.72 5.86
N PHE A 123 -4.74 -12.75 7.04
CA PHE A 123 -3.48 -13.44 7.25
C PHE A 123 -3.71 -14.94 7.49
N ASN A 124 -3.99 -15.66 6.41
CA ASN A 124 -4.17 -17.11 6.41
C ASN A 124 -3.66 -17.71 5.08
N VAL A 125 -3.65 -19.04 5.00
CA VAL A 125 -3.24 -19.79 3.81
C VAL A 125 -4.42 -20.36 3.02
N SER A 126 -5.64 -19.85 3.26
CA SER A 126 -6.82 -20.34 2.54
C SER A 126 -6.81 -19.83 1.11
N GLU A 127 -7.08 -20.73 0.16
CA GLU A 127 -7.20 -20.39 -1.27
C GLU A 127 -8.54 -19.71 -1.59
N ASP A 128 -9.60 -20.08 -0.87
CA ASP A 128 -10.97 -19.56 -1.06
C ASP A 128 -11.23 -18.22 -0.33
N ALA A 129 -10.27 -17.74 0.47
CA ALA A 129 -10.45 -16.51 1.21
C ALA A 129 -10.48 -15.29 0.27
N GLU A 130 -11.48 -14.43 0.46
CA GLU A 130 -11.65 -13.21 -0.32
C GLU A 130 -10.92 -12.01 0.30
N MET A 131 -10.51 -11.08 -0.56
CA MET A 131 -10.03 -9.76 -0.14
C MET A 131 -11.21 -8.90 0.32
N LYS A 132 -10.98 -8.08 1.34
CA LYS A 132 -12.00 -7.21 1.93
C LYS A 132 -11.70 -5.76 1.59
N ARG A 133 -12.70 -5.05 1.08
CA ARG A 133 -12.61 -3.62 0.88
C ARG A 133 -12.55 -2.90 2.23
N ILE A 134 -11.61 -1.97 2.35
CA ILE A 134 -11.53 -1.03 3.48
C ILE A 134 -11.99 0.36 2.98
N PRO A 135 -13.00 0.97 3.62
CA PRO A 135 -13.43 2.31 3.26
C PRO A 135 -12.37 3.35 3.64
N LEU A 136 -11.99 4.20 2.69
CA LEU A 136 -11.14 5.37 2.94
C LEU A 136 -12.01 6.60 3.22
N ASP A 137 -11.91 7.14 4.44
CA ASP A 137 -12.70 8.29 4.87
C ASP A 137 -12.00 9.62 4.54
N PHE A 138 -12.09 10.02 3.27
CA PHE A 138 -11.48 11.26 2.79
C PHE A 138 -12.03 12.51 3.48
N GLN A 139 -13.32 12.53 3.83
CA GLN A 139 -13.95 13.69 4.43
C GLN A 139 -13.43 13.94 5.84
N ASN A 140 -13.40 12.92 6.69
CA ASN A 140 -12.90 13.08 8.05
C ASN A 140 -11.38 13.29 8.08
N MET A 141 -10.61 12.68 7.17
CA MET A 141 -9.18 12.97 7.04
C MET A 141 -8.92 14.43 6.62
N GLY A 142 -9.71 14.97 5.69
CA GLY A 142 -9.64 16.39 5.33
C GLY A 142 -9.94 17.33 6.50
N LYS A 143 -10.93 17.01 7.33
CA LYS A 143 -11.23 17.78 8.56
C LYS A 143 -10.08 17.71 9.57
N LYS A 144 -9.48 16.53 9.77
CA LYS A 144 -8.32 16.34 10.66
C LYS A 144 -7.11 17.14 10.19
N ALA A 145 -6.81 17.13 8.90
CA ALA A 145 -5.71 17.91 8.32
C ALA A 145 -5.88 19.43 8.58
N LYS A 146 -7.07 19.98 8.26
CA LYS A 146 -7.38 21.40 8.52
C LYS A 146 -7.29 21.77 10.00
N LYS A 147 -7.67 20.86 10.91
CA LYS A 147 -7.58 21.09 12.36
C LYS A 147 -6.12 21.09 12.83
N ALA A 148 -5.27 20.26 12.25
CA ALA A 148 -3.84 20.23 12.55
C ALA A 148 -3.13 21.51 12.07
N GLU A 149 -3.41 21.97 10.85
CA GLU A 149 -2.89 23.24 10.31
C GLU A 149 -3.22 24.43 11.23
N ARG A 150 -4.50 24.56 11.63
CA ARG A 150 -4.96 25.61 12.56
C ARG A 150 -4.32 25.58 13.95
N ARG A 151 -3.75 24.44 14.35
CA ARG A 151 -3.05 24.28 15.64
C ARG A 151 -1.55 24.53 15.49
N GLY A 152 -0.97 24.25 14.33
CA GLY A 152 0.43 24.54 14.00
C GLY A 152 0.72 26.04 13.88
N ASP A 153 -0.23 26.81 13.33
CA ASP A 153 -0.10 28.29 13.19
C ASP A 153 -0.15 29.06 14.53
N LYS A 154 -0.30 28.37 15.67
CA LYS A 154 -0.41 28.99 17.01
C LYS A 154 0.82 28.79 17.90
N ASN A 155 1.91 28.22 17.40
CA ASN A 155 3.17 28.03 18.12
C ASN A 155 4.31 28.79 17.48
#